data_AF-E1IDZ1-F1
#
_entry.id   AF-E1IDZ1-F1
#
_cell.length_a   1.000
_cell.length_b   1.000
_cell.length_c   1.000
_cell.angle_alpha   90.00
_cell.angle_beta   90.00
_cell.angle_gamma   90.00
#
_symmetry.space_group_name_H-M   'P 1'
#
loop_
_entity.id
_entity.type
_entity.pdbx_description
1 polymer ?
#
loop_
_entity_poly.entity_id
_entity_poly.type
_entity_poly.pdbx_seq_one_letter_code
_entity_poly.pdbx_strand_id
1 'polypeptide(L)'
;MSTYTTARRLMIGGFTLSIALLISMWSWASWAESASLTANPTTPRQNDTVTLAGQGFMPGETIAIWITYPDYRVYGVAEFVANAEGGFNYPYLPDFLGATFTPTGRYVYTAHGKQSGREVYAEIMVDVAPAPGPSVHVRLDVAAQATRFAFTGSGYLVGETVALWMRYPDNSIVDLGQIKTDANGKLAYTFEAAGKPVGRYALTARGLQSLGNGIAEFDVTTIDLTVANGEATLKINPGPASQRSYAVFIGTGFIPNEIVTIWVTLPDYSTRWIGDVTTDANGFFNASLYLSEQEPVGQRSYTAYGNTSGLRAVATYTLQPGTGQ
;
A
#
# COMPACT_ATOMS: atom_id res chain seq x y z
N MET A 1 85.50 30.32 -42.37
CA MET A 1 84.84 29.60 -41.26
C MET A 1 84.17 30.59 -40.33
N SER A 2 82.96 31.08 -40.62
CA SER A 2 82.08 31.77 -39.64
C SER A 2 80.77 32.20 -40.33
N THR A 3 79.83 31.27 -40.50
CA THR A 3 78.46 31.62 -40.97
C THR A 3 77.44 30.49 -40.78
N TYR A 4 77.88 29.24 -40.57
CA TYR A 4 76.96 28.08 -40.46
C TYR A 4 76.34 27.86 -39.07
N THR A 5 76.77 28.60 -38.03
CA THR A 5 76.33 28.35 -36.66
C THR A 5 75.09 29.13 -36.25
N THR A 6 74.73 30.19 -36.97
CA THR A 6 73.63 31.10 -36.59
C THR A 6 72.27 30.64 -37.15
N ALA A 7 72.23 30.09 -38.35
CA ALA A 7 70.99 29.64 -39.00
C ALA A 7 70.36 28.40 -38.32
N ARG A 8 71.18 27.51 -37.75
CA ARG A 8 70.70 26.27 -37.10
C ARG A 8 70.06 26.52 -35.73
N ARG A 9 70.43 27.60 -35.04
CA ARG A 9 69.81 27.99 -33.75
C ARG A 9 68.45 28.68 -33.94
N LEU A 10 68.26 29.40 -35.05
CA LEU A 10 66.98 30.05 -35.35
C LEU A 10 65.88 29.07 -35.78
N MET A 11 66.19 28.05 -36.59
CA MET A 11 65.19 27.04 -37.00
C MET A 11 64.74 26.12 -35.86
N ILE A 12 65.65 25.72 -34.96
CA ILE A 12 65.30 24.83 -33.84
C ILE A 12 64.46 25.59 -32.79
N GLY A 13 64.78 26.86 -32.52
CA GLY A 13 63.99 27.71 -31.62
C GLY A 13 62.59 28.05 -32.13
N GLY A 14 62.44 28.24 -33.45
CA GLY A 14 61.13 28.43 -34.08
C GLY A 14 60.25 27.19 -33.99
N PHE A 15 60.83 26.00 -34.24
CA PHE A 15 60.10 24.72 -34.24
C PHE A 15 59.67 24.30 -32.83
N THR A 16 60.50 24.51 -31.80
CA THR A 16 60.14 24.24 -30.40
C THR A 16 59.10 25.22 -29.86
N LEU A 17 59.13 26.49 -30.24
CA LEU A 17 58.06 27.43 -29.87
C LEU A 17 56.74 27.07 -30.54
N SER A 18 56.72 26.66 -31.81
CA SER A 18 55.49 26.23 -32.49
C SER A 18 54.95 24.91 -31.96
N ILE A 19 55.81 23.95 -31.56
CA ILE A 19 55.37 22.73 -30.87
C ILE A 19 54.85 23.02 -29.47
N ALA A 20 55.48 23.92 -28.72
CA ALA A 20 54.98 24.34 -27.41
C ALA A 20 53.63 25.08 -27.51
N LEU A 21 53.44 25.90 -28.56
CA LEU A 21 52.15 26.55 -28.84
C LEU A 21 51.09 25.53 -29.30
N LEU A 22 51.45 24.55 -30.13
CA LEU A 22 50.53 23.47 -30.54
C LEU A 22 50.15 22.57 -29.35
N ILE A 23 51.09 22.27 -28.45
CA ILE A 23 50.83 21.49 -27.23
C ILE A 23 50.04 22.31 -26.21
N SER A 24 50.24 23.64 -26.10
CA SER A 24 49.39 24.49 -25.25
C SER A 24 48.01 24.76 -25.84
N MET A 25 47.85 24.66 -27.16
CA MET A 25 46.54 24.72 -27.84
C MET A 25 45.83 23.36 -27.85
N TRP A 26 46.52 22.26 -27.51
CA TRP A 26 45.97 20.90 -27.39
C TRP A 26 45.90 20.36 -25.95
N SER A 27 46.47 21.05 -24.96
CA SER A 27 46.37 20.64 -23.55
C SER A 27 45.12 21.14 -22.85
N TRP A 28 44.21 21.83 -23.55
CA TRP A 28 42.79 21.79 -23.21
C TRP A 28 42.18 20.46 -23.66
N ALA A 29 42.82 19.35 -23.27
CA ALA A 29 42.10 18.12 -23.06
C ALA A 29 41.15 18.42 -21.91
N SER A 30 39.94 18.79 -22.30
CA SER A 30 38.73 18.80 -21.52
C SER A 30 38.80 17.75 -20.42
N TRP A 31 38.95 18.21 -19.18
CA TRP A 31 38.29 17.54 -18.07
C TRP A 31 36.79 17.76 -18.28
N ALA A 32 36.24 17.15 -19.34
CA ALA A 32 34.82 16.90 -19.39
C ALA A 32 34.61 15.75 -18.42
N GLU A 33 34.60 16.06 -17.11
CA GLU A 33 33.85 15.22 -16.19
C GLU A 33 32.49 15.02 -16.86
N SER A 34 32.13 13.75 -17.08
CA SER A 34 30.77 13.44 -17.47
C SER A 34 29.88 14.08 -16.43
N ALA A 35 28.90 14.88 -16.87
CA ALA A 35 27.92 15.37 -15.93
C ALA A 35 27.30 14.16 -15.21
N SER A 36 26.92 14.36 -13.96
CA SER A 36 26.21 13.35 -13.19
C SER A 36 25.10 14.01 -12.38
N LEU A 37 24.07 13.22 -12.09
CA LEU A 37 23.01 13.56 -11.18
C LEU A 37 22.80 12.39 -10.23
N THR A 38 22.68 12.68 -8.96
CA THR A 38 22.36 11.71 -7.92
C THR A 38 21.19 12.21 -7.11
N ALA A 39 20.37 11.29 -6.63
CA ALA A 39 19.25 11.56 -5.74
C ALA A 39 19.38 10.63 -4.53
N ASN A 40 19.41 11.22 -3.33
CA ASN A 40 19.61 10.48 -2.09
C ASN A 40 18.56 10.86 -1.02
N PRO A 41 17.89 9.89 -0.39
CA PRO A 41 18.00 8.44 -0.58
C PRO A 41 17.45 7.99 -1.94
N THR A 42 17.90 6.84 -2.44
CA THR A 42 17.36 6.20 -3.65
C THR A 42 16.00 5.54 -3.41
N THR A 43 15.68 5.23 -2.15
CA THR A 43 14.39 4.67 -1.72
C THR A 43 13.76 5.49 -0.57
N PRO A 44 13.39 6.76 -0.82
CA PRO A 44 12.68 7.57 0.17
C PRO A 44 11.27 7.03 0.41
N ARG A 45 10.71 7.29 1.58
CA ARG A 45 9.27 7.15 1.82
C ARG A 45 8.55 8.44 1.44
N GLN A 46 7.24 8.38 1.24
CA GLN A 46 6.42 9.58 1.10
C GLN A 46 6.74 10.58 2.23
N ASN A 47 6.83 11.87 1.89
CA ASN A 47 7.22 12.97 2.78
C ASN A 47 8.69 12.97 3.26
N ASP A 48 9.53 12.03 2.83
CA ASP A 48 10.97 12.15 3.06
C ASP A 48 11.58 13.20 2.12
N THR A 49 12.57 13.94 2.63
CA THR A 49 13.37 14.85 1.80
C THR A 49 14.38 14.06 0.99
N VAL A 50 14.48 14.37 -0.30
CA VAL A 50 15.46 13.84 -1.25
C VAL A 50 16.47 14.93 -1.57
N THR A 51 17.76 14.65 -1.43
CA THR A 51 18.81 15.57 -1.88
C THR A 51 19.19 15.24 -3.31
N LEU A 52 19.04 16.21 -4.21
CA LEU A 52 19.57 16.16 -5.57
C LEU A 52 20.97 16.78 -5.60
N ALA A 53 21.95 16.04 -6.07
CA ALA A 53 23.31 16.55 -6.25
C ALA A 53 23.79 16.28 -7.67
N GLY A 54 24.18 17.34 -8.38
CA GLY A 54 24.74 17.25 -9.72
C GLY A 54 26.15 17.83 -9.78
N GLN A 55 26.95 17.29 -10.70
CA GLN A 55 28.35 17.66 -10.92
C GLN A 55 28.65 17.63 -12.42
N GLY A 56 29.77 18.25 -12.83
CA GLY A 56 30.22 18.25 -14.22
C GLY A 56 29.36 19.13 -15.14
N PHE A 57 28.79 20.21 -14.64
CA PHE A 57 28.18 21.28 -15.44
C PHE A 57 29.23 22.39 -15.69
N MET A 58 28.98 23.29 -16.63
CA MET A 58 29.84 24.47 -16.81
C MET A 58 29.72 25.40 -15.59
N PRO A 59 30.83 25.89 -15.02
CA PRO A 59 30.77 26.84 -13.92
C PRO A 59 29.93 28.08 -14.25
N GLY A 60 28.98 28.43 -13.39
CA GLY A 60 28.06 29.54 -13.60
C GLY A 60 26.93 29.29 -14.61
N GLU A 61 26.77 28.07 -15.14
CA GLU A 61 25.69 27.77 -16.07
C GLU A 61 24.34 27.59 -15.37
N THR A 62 23.25 27.93 -16.05
CA THR A 62 21.89 27.64 -15.55
C THR A 62 21.52 26.19 -15.84
N ILE A 63 21.12 25.46 -14.81
CA ILE A 63 20.67 24.07 -14.86
C ILE A 63 19.17 24.05 -14.56
N ALA A 64 18.37 23.50 -15.45
CA ALA A 64 16.95 23.28 -15.22
C ALA A 64 16.69 21.82 -14.84
N ILE A 65 15.86 21.61 -13.82
CA ILE A 65 15.52 20.27 -13.33
C ILE A 65 14.03 20.03 -13.46
N TRP A 66 13.66 18.87 -14.00
CA TRP A 66 12.31 18.34 -14.02
C TRP A 66 12.26 16.94 -13.45
N ILE A 67 11.08 16.57 -12.97
CA ILE A 67 10.77 15.25 -12.41
C ILE A 67 9.65 14.61 -13.23
N THR A 68 9.85 13.35 -13.59
CA THR A 68 8.86 12.48 -14.22
C THR A 68 8.31 11.52 -13.18
N TYR A 69 6.99 11.48 -13.07
CA TYR A 69 6.26 10.67 -12.11
C TYR A 69 6.01 9.23 -12.59
N PRO A 70 5.59 8.33 -11.69
CA PRO A 70 5.13 6.99 -12.06
C PRO A 70 3.98 6.99 -13.08
N ASP A 71 3.15 8.03 -13.11
CA ASP A 71 2.04 8.21 -14.05
C ASP A 71 2.44 8.95 -15.34
N TYR A 72 3.75 9.11 -15.58
CA TYR A 72 4.38 9.80 -16.71
C TYR A 72 4.13 11.31 -16.80
N ARG A 73 3.54 11.94 -15.79
CA ARG A 73 3.46 13.39 -15.74
C ARG A 73 4.82 14.00 -15.41
N VAL A 74 5.11 15.15 -16.00
CA VAL A 74 6.37 15.87 -15.84
C VAL A 74 6.11 17.22 -15.19
N TYR A 75 6.90 17.55 -14.18
CA TYR A 75 6.83 18.84 -13.48
C TYR A 75 8.22 19.46 -13.34
N GLY A 76 8.28 20.78 -13.39
CA GLY A 76 9.50 21.52 -13.05
C GLY A 76 9.79 21.41 -11.55
N VAL A 77 11.04 21.13 -11.20
CA VAL A 77 11.51 21.08 -9.81
C VAL A 77 12.10 22.43 -9.44
N ALA A 78 13.13 22.86 -10.16
CA ALA A 78 13.84 24.11 -9.89
C ALA A 78 14.81 24.46 -11.04
N GLU A 79 15.30 25.70 -11.03
CA GLU A 79 16.46 26.12 -11.82
C GLU A 79 17.58 26.58 -10.88
N PHE A 80 18.82 26.20 -11.18
CA PHE A 80 20.01 26.53 -10.40
C PHE A 80 21.08 27.17 -11.27
N VAL A 81 21.99 27.91 -10.66
CA VAL A 81 23.25 28.31 -11.28
C VAL A 81 24.35 27.41 -10.72
N ALA A 82 25.08 26.71 -11.58
CA ALA A 82 26.18 25.84 -11.18
C ALA A 82 27.26 26.66 -10.45
N ASN A 83 27.83 26.09 -9.39
CA ASN A 83 28.91 26.74 -8.63
C ASN A 83 30.22 26.81 -9.45
N ALA A 84 31.30 27.33 -8.85
CA ALA A 84 32.59 27.47 -9.52
C ALA A 84 33.20 26.12 -9.96
N GLU A 85 32.79 25.03 -9.31
CA GLU A 85 33.18 23.66 -9.61
C GLU A 85 32.23 22.96 -10.59
N GLY A 86 31.18 23.63 -11.07
CA GLY A 86 30.21 23.03 -12.00
C GLY A 86 29.20 22.10 -11.34
N GLY A 87 28.94 22.27 -10.05
CA GLY A 87 28.03 21.44 -9.26
C GLY A 87 26.88 22.20 -8.62
N PHE A 88 25.94 21.43 -8.09
CA PHE A 88 24.85 21.91 -7.23
C PHE A 88 24.45 20.85 -6.20
N ASN A 89 23.81 21.29 -5.12
CA ASN A 89 23.23 20.41 -4.10
C ASN A 89 21.91 21.04 -3.62
N TYR A 90 20.83 20.28 -3.73
CA TYR A 90 19.48 20.78 -3.48
C TYR A 90 18.64 19.78 -2.68
N PRO A 91 18.39 20.03 -1.39
CA PRO A 91 17.38 19.28 -0.65
C PRO A 91 15.99 19.64 -1.20
N TYR A 92 15.27 18.62 -1.61
CA TYR A 92 13.97 18.71 -2.26
C TYR A 92 13.00 17.77 -1.56
N LEU A 93 11.90 18.30 -1.06
CA LEU A 93 10.77 17.49 -0.66
C LEU A 93 9.89 17.30 -1.91
N PRO A 94 9.62 16.05 -2.36
CA PRO A 94 8.63 15.79 -3.41
C PRO A 94 7.19 16.02 -2.93
N ASP A 95 6.94 17.20 -2.36
CA ASP A 95 5.61 17.68 -1.97
C ASP A 95 5.18 18.70 -3.02
N PHE A 96 4.21 18.28 -3.83
CA PHE A 96 3.68 19.09 -4.92
C PHE A 96 2.42 19.77 -4.45
N LEU A 97 2.48 21.08 -4.23
CA LEU A 97 1.36 22.01 -4.34
C LEU A 97 0.04 21.53 -3.68
N GLY A 98 0.11 20.96 -2.47
CA GLY A 98 -1.09 20.54 -1.74
C GLY A 98 -1.79 19.31 -2.32
N ALA A 99 -1.07 18.44 -3.03
CA ALA A 99 -1.57 17.11 -3.38
C ALA A 99 -1.88 16.32 -2.11
N THR A 100 -3.09 15.76 -2.02
CA THR A 100 -3.50 14.87 -0.93
C THR A 100 -2.75 13.53 -0.93
N PHE A 101 -1.95 13.23 -1.97
CA PHE A 101 -1.18 11.99 -2.09
C PHE A 101 -0.01 12.14 -3.10
N THR A 102 1.22 11.82 -2.68
CA THR A 102 2.37 11.62 -3.58
C THR A 102 2.35 10.17 -4.08
N PRO A 103 2.17 9.87 -5.37
CA PRO A 103 2.15 8.48 -5.85
C PRO A 103 3.40 7.70 -5.42
N THR A 104 3.26 6.46 -4.98
CA THR A 104 4.42 5.58 -4.79
C THR A 104 4.92 5.07 -6.14
N GLY A 105 6.18 4.64 -6.19
CA GLY A 105 6.79 4.09 -7.40
C GLY A 105 7.99 4.88 -7.90
N ARG A 106 8.36 4.63 -9.15
CA ARG A 106 9.60 5.15 -9.75
C ARG A 106 9.43 6.59 -10.21
N TYR A 107 10.32 7.45 -9.76
CA TYR A 107 10.48 8.83 -10.23
C TYR A 107 11.83 8.99 -10.93
N VAL A 108 11.84 9.81 -11.98
CA VAL A 108 13.06 10.13 -12.72
C VAL A 108 13.26 11.63 -12.71
N TYR A 109 14.38 12.08 -12.15
CA TYR A 109 14.85 13.45 -12.27
C TYR A 109 15.71 13.57 -13.52
N THR A 110 15.57 14.69 -14.22
CA THR A 110 16.43 15.09 -15.32
C THR A 110 16.98 16.47 -15.02
N ALA A 111 18.28 16.65 -15.17
CA ALA A 111 18.93 17.96 -15.10
C ALA A 111 19.56 18.29 -16.45
N HIS A 112 19.29 19.50 -16.93
CA HIS A 112 19.73 19.99 -18.23
C HIS A 112 20.50 21.31 -18.08
N GLY A 113 21.77 21.32 -18.48
CA GLY A 113 22.60 22.52 -18.53
C GLY A 113 22.30 23.36 -19.77
N LYS A 114 21.79 24.58 -19.61
CA LYS A 114 21.33 25.44 -20.73
C LYS A 114 22.48 25.90 -21.64
N GLN A 115 23.73 25.91 -21.16
CA GLN A 115 24.88 26.37 -21.93
C GLN A 115 25.69 25.18 -22.46
N SER A 116 25.96 24.19 -21.60
CA SER A 116 26.72 23.00 -21.95
C SER A 116 25.92 22.00 -22.78
N GLY A 117 24.58 22.07 -22.75
CA GLY A 117 23.67 21.10 -23.37
C GLY A 117 23.70 19.72 -22.71
N ARG A 118 24.36 19.59 -21.54
CA ARG A 118 24.50 18.31 -20.84
C ARG A 118 23.18 17.94 -20.19
N GLU A 119 22.76 16.70 -20.39
CA GLU A 119 21.56 16.13 -19.79
C GLU A 119 21.90 14.86 -19.03
N VAL A 120 21.42 14.78 -17.78
CA VAL A 120 21.71 13.70 -16.85
C VAL A 120 20.49 13.35 -16.03
N TYR A 121 20.46 12.10 -15.55
CA TYR A 121 19.28 11.54 -14.89
C TYR A 121 19.64 10.94 -13.54
N ALA A 122 18.68 10.98 -12.61
CA ALA A 122 18.72 10.21 -11.38
C ALA A 122 17.34 9.59 -11.14
N GLU A 123 17.32 8.37 -10.61
CA GLU A 123 16.09 7.66 -10.31
C GLU A 123 15.96 7.44 -8.79
N ILE A 124 14.72 7.52 -8.32
CA ILE A 124 14.34 7.10 -6.97
C ILE A 124 13.12 6.21 -7.03
N MET A 125 12.96 5.35 -6.03
CA MET A 125 11.77 4.54 -5.80
C MET A 125 11.08 5.02 -4.52
N VAL A 126 9.95 5.72 -4.64
CA VAL A 126 9.23 6.22 -3.48
C VAL A 126 8.35 5.13 -2.90
N ASP A 127 8.62 4.77 -1.65
CA ASP A 127 7.81 3.84 -0.86
C ASP A 127 6.70 4.57 -0.10
N VAL A 128 5.68 3.83 0.32
CA VAL A 128 4.62 4.36 1.18
C VAL A 128 5.19 4.80 2.54
N ALA A 129 4.77 5.96 3.05
CA ALA A 129 5.09 6.33 4.42
C ALA A 129 4.38 5.37 5.39
N PRO A 130 5.00 5.03 6.54
CA PRO A 130 4.27 4.37 7.60
C PRO A 130 3.06 5.21 7.98
N ALA A 131 1.89 4.57 8.10
CA ALA A 131 0.68 5.24 8.53
C ALA A 131 0.95 5.96 9.87
N PRO A 132 0.48 7.20 10.04
CA PRO A 132 0.62 7.90 11.31
C PRO A 132 0.03 7.05 12.45
N GLY A 133 0.80 6.87 13.52
CA GLY A 133 0.34 6.17 14.72
C GLY A 133 -0.75 6.94 15.47
N PRO A 134 -1.31 6.35 16.55
CA PRO A 134 -2.30 7.03 17.37
C PRO A 134 -1.73 8.32 17.98
N SER A 135 -2.50 9.39 17.91
CA SER A 135 -2.15 10.69 18.50
C SER A 135 -2.35 10.66 20.00
N VAL A 136 -1.40 11.22 20.76
CA VAL A 136 -1.43 11.19 22.24
C VAL A 136 -2.70 11.78 22.83
N HIS A 137 -3.29 12.78 22.17
CA HIS A 137 -4.51 13.45 22.62
C HIS A 137 -5.80 12.74 22.19
N VAL A 138 -5.72 11.77 21.27
CA VAL A 138 -6.87 11.02 20.77
C VAL A 138 -6.88 9.64 21.39
N ARG A 139 -8.04 9.24 21.90
CA ARG A 139 -8.27 7.88 22.39
C ARG A 139 -9.45 7.27 21.64
N LEU A 140 -9.26 6.07 21.12
CA LEU A 140 -10.30 5.27 20.49
C LEU A 140 -10.39 3.94 21.24
N ASP A 141 -11.46 3.75 21.97
CA ASP A 141 -11.73 2.51 22.73
C ASP A 141 -12.74 1.66 21.97
N VAL A 142 -12.67 0.34 22.17
CA VAL A 142 -13.59 -0.64 21.60
C VAL A 142 -14.17 -1.52 22.71
N ALA A 143 -15.48 -1.75 22.65
CA ALA A 143 -16.19 -2.69 23.50
C ALA A 143 -16.94 -3.71 22.62
N ALA A 144 -16.73 -5.00 22.87
CA ALA A 144 -17.42 -6.08 22.18
C ALA A 144 -18.69 -6.48 22.94
N GLN A 145 -19.80 -6.68 22.21
CA GLN A 145 -21.04 -7.25 22.72
C GLN A 145 -21.64 -8.17 21.67
N ALA A 146 -21.46 -9.49 21.86
CA ALA A 146 -21.81 -10.50 20.86
C ALA A 146 -21.19 -10.12 19.49
N THR A 147 -22.02 -9.98 18.44
CA THR A 147 -21.54 -9.68 17.08
C THR A 147 -21.25 -8.19 16.83
N ARG A 148 -21.37 -7.34 17.84
CA ARG A 148 -21.23 -5.88 17.72
C ARG A 148 -19.98 -5.39 18.42
N PHE A 149 -19.25 -4.51 17.75
CA PHE A 149 -18.14 -3.79 18.32
C PHE A 149 -18.48 -2.30 18.35
N ALA A 150 -18.63 -1.75 19.55
CA ALA A 150 -18.90 -0.34 19.77
C ALA A 150 -17.58 0.40 20.00
N PHE A 151 -17.31 1.38 19.15
CA PHE A 151 -16.14 2.23 19.23
C PHE A 151 -16.53 3.59 19.78
N THR A 152 -15.75 4.09 20.73
CA THR A 152 -15.89 5.44 21.25
C THR A 152 -14.57 6.17 21.12
N GLY A 153 -14.58 7.28 20.39
CA GLY A 153 -13.42 8.15 20.25
C GLY A 153 -13.58 9.43 21.07
N SER A 154 -12.46 9.95 21.58
CA SER A 154 -12.39 11.21 22.31
C SER A 154 -11.09 11.95 22.00
N GLY A 155 -11.07 13.26 22.24
CA GLY A 155 -9.90 14.12 22.00
C GLY A 155 -9.92 14.86 20.66
N TYR A 156 -10.98 14.69 19.86
CA TYR A 156 -11.19 15.46 18.63
C TYR A 156 -11.78 16.84 18.95
N LEU A 157 -11.76 17.76 17.97
CA LEU A 157 -12.42 19.05 18.12
C LEU A 157 -13.95 18.88 18.13
N VAL A 158 -14.66 19.85 18.72
CA VAL A 158 -16.13 19.85 18.76
C VAL A 158 -16.69 20.08 17.34
N GLY A 159 -17.60 19.21 16.90
CA GLY A 159 -18.23 19.29 15.57
C GLY A 159 -17.29 19.01 14.38
N GLU A 160 -16.08 18.53 14.65
CA GLU A 160 -15.11 18.14 13.62
C GLU A 160 -15.58 16.92 12.83
N THR A 161 -15.23 16.91 11.55
CA THR A 161 -15.46 15.75 10.68
C THR A 161 -14.29 14.79 10.82
N VAL A 162 -14.60 13.53 11.11
CA VAL A 162 -13.64 12.45 11.30
C VAL A 162 -13.86 11.39 10.22
N ALA A 163 -12.82 11.10 9.46
CA ALA A 163 -12.82 10.04 8.46
C ALA A 163 -12.47 8.69 9.09
N LEU A 164 -13.17 7.64 8.68
CA LEU A 164 -13.07 6.30 9.25
C LEU A 164 -12.61 5.29 8.19
N TRP A 165 -11.63 4.46 8.55
CA TRP A 165 -11.20 3.31 7.75
C TRP A 165 -11.15 2.05 8.60
N MET A 166 -11.52 0.93 8.01
CA MET A 166 -11.39 -0.39 8.61
C MET A 166 -10.35 -1.19 7.85
N ARG A 167 -9.30 -1.64 8.55
CA ARG A 167 -8.39 -2.67 8.06
C ARG A 167 -8.93 -4.05 8.45
N TYR A 168 -9.08 -4.91 7.47
CA TYR A 168 -9.50 -6.30 7.62
C TYR A 168 -8.29 -7.21 7.93
N PRO A 169 -8.53 -8.47 8.36
CA PRO A 169 -7.46 -9.43 8.67
C PRO A 169 -6.50 -9.74 7.51
N ASP A 170 -6.98 -9.62 6.27
CA ASP A 170 -6.17 -9.76 5.05
C ASP A 170 -5.37 -8.50 4.69
N ASN A 171 -5.39 -7.47 5.55
CA ASN A 171 -4.84 -6.14 5.37
C ASN A 171 -5.52 -5.28 4.30
N SER A 172 -6.65 -5.71 3.72
CA SER A 172 -7.46 -4.83 2.89
C SER A 172 -8.05 -3.69 3.73
N ILE A 173 -8.18 -2.51 3.14
CA ILE A 173 -8.69 -1.30 3.81
C ILE A 173 -9.99 -0.90 3.14
N VAL A 174 -11.04 -0.71 3.95
CA VAL A 174 -12.35 -0.22 3.51
C VAL A 174 -12.58 1.18 4.09
N ASP A 175 -12.99 2.10 3.23
CA ASP A 175 -13.49 3.42 3.63
C ASP A 175 -14.91 3.27 4.22
N LEU A 176 -15.09 3.70 5.46
CA LEU A 176 -16.36 3.66 6.17
C LEU A 176 -17.10 5.00 6.12
N GLY A 177 -16.53 6.00 5.45
CA GLY A 177 -17.06 7.35 5.32
C GLY A 177 -16.61 8.26 6.46
N GLN A 178 -17.43 9.28 6.71
CA GLN A 178 -17.14 10.36 7.65
C GLN A 178 -18.26 10.52 8.67
N ILE A 179 -17.89 10.85 9.90
CA ILE A 179 -18.82 11.17 10.98
C ILE A 179 -18.44 12.49 11.65
N LYS A 180 -19.41 13.18 12.22
CA LYS A 180 -19.15 14.39 13.03
C LYS A 180 -19.04 14.04 14.49
N THR A 181 -18.12 14.70 15.18
CA THR A 181 -18.01 14.63 16.63
C THR A 181 -19.15 15.39 17.30
N ASP A 182 -19.50 14.97 18.52
CA ASP A 182 -20.53 15.60 19.33
C ASP A 182 -20.07 16.93 19.96
N ALA A 183 -20.93 17.52 20.78
CA ALA A 183 -20.65 18.76 21.52
C ALA A 183 -19.46 18.68 22.50
N ASN A 184 -18.96 17.47 22.76
CA ASN A 184 -17.82 17.20 23.64
C ASN A 184 -16.58 16.69 22.86
N GLY A 185 -16.59 16.74 21.53
CA GLY A 185 -15.48 16.25 20.71
C GLY A 185 -15.36 14.72 20.73
N LYS A 186 -16.45 14.01 21.01
CA LYS A 186 -16.51 12.55 21.00
C LYS A 186 -17.14 12.02 19.74
N LEU A 187 -16.77 10.81 19.36
CA LEU A 187 -17.41 10.07 18.28
C LEU A 187 -17.86 8.70 18.78
N ALA A 188 -18.86 8.15 18.09
CA ALA A 188 -19.30 6.79 18.28
C ALA A 188 -19.46 6.11 16.91
N TYR A 189 -18.98 4.88 16.80
CA TYR A 189 -19.17 4.04 15.62
C TYR A 189 -19.50 2.63 16.07
N THR A 190 -20.33 1.92 15.32
CA THR A 190 -20.65 0.52 15.60
C THR A 190 -20.34 -0.32 14.38
N PHE A 191 -19.55 -1.36 14.59
CA PHE A 191 -19.22 -2.36 13.60
C PHE A 191 -20.01 -3.64 13.86
N GLU A 192 -20.66 -4.14 12.82
CA GLU A 192 -21.34 -5.44 12.82
C GLU A 192 -20.39 -6.50 12.25
N ALA A 193 -19.86 -7.35 13.12
CA ALA A 193 -18.95 -8.43 12.72
C ALA A 193 -19.69 -9.60 12.06
N ALA A 194 -21.02 -9.63 12.12
CA ALA A 194 -21.81 -10.66 11.50
C ALA A 194 -21.51 -10.76 9.99
N GLY A 195 -20.97 -11.91 9.57
CA GLY A 195 -20.66 -12.18 8.16
C GLY A 195 -19.33 -11.57 7.69
N LYS A 196 -18.48 -11.13 8.62
CA LYS A 196 -17.14 -10.63 8.35
C LYS A 196 -16.08 -11.71 8.66
N PRO A 197 -14.91 -11.70 8.00
CA PRO A 197 -13.82 -12.64 8.31
C PRO A 197 -13.44 -12.66 9.79
N VAL A 198 -13.06 -13.81 10.33
CA VAL A 198 -12.40 -13.87 11.64
C VAL A 198 -10.98 -13.32 11.54
N GLY A 199 -10.46 -12.83 12.67
CA GLY A 199 -9.09 -12.36 12.78
C GLY A 199 -9.00 -10.92 13.29
N ARG A 200 -7.80 -10.35 13.16
CA ARG A 200 -7.48 -9.04 13.71
C ARG A 200 -7.84 -7.92 12.76
N TYR A 201 -8.67 -7.01 13.24
CA TYR A 201 -9.07 -5.79 12.57
C TYR A 201 -8.39 -4.58 13.19
N ALA A 202 -8.38 -3.47 12.46
CA ALA A 202 -8.06 -2.16 13.03
C ALA A 202 -9.02 -1.09 12.48
N LEU A 203 -9.73 -0.39 13.37
CA LEU A 203 -10.46 0.82 13.03
C LEU A 203 -9.52 2.01 13.21
N THR A 204 -9.38 2.82 12.16
CA THR A 204 -8.67 4.10 12.19
C THR A 204 -9.66 5.24 12.03
N ALA A 205 -9.53 6.25 12.88
CA ALA A 205 -10.37 7.44 12.91
C ALA A 205 -9.49 8.70 12.90
N ARG A 206 -9.49 9.45 11.78
CA ARG A 206 -8.68 10.65 11.59
C ARG A 206 -9.52 11.91 11.58
N GLY A 207 -9.25 12.83 12.50
CA GLY A 207 -9.81 14.18 12.47
C GLY A 207 -9.28 14.95 11.28
N LEU A 208 -10.17 15.56 10.48
CA LEU A 208 -9.77 16.31 9.28
C LEU A 208 -9.27 17.72 9.59
N GLN A 209 -9.52 18.23 10.79
CA GLN A 209 -9.14 19.57 11.25
C GLN A 209 -8.04 19.50 12.30
N SER A 210 -8.16 18.63 13.31
CA SER A 210 -7.14 18.38 14.33
C SER A 210 -5.98 17.56 13.82
N LEU A 211 -6.16 16.82 12.72
CA LEU A 211 -5.24 15.80 12.22
C LEU A 211 -4.95 14.67 13.22
N GLY A 212 -5.73 14.59 14.31
CA GLY A 212 -5.59 13.57 15.34
C GLY A 212 -6.02 12.20 14.81
N ASN A 213 -5.20 11.18 15.06
CA ASN A 213 -5.46 9.79 14.65
C ASN A 213 -5.78 8.93 15.87
N GLY A 214 -6.94 8.29 15.86
CA GLY A 214 -7.30 7.23 16.80
C GLY A 214 -7.21 5.88 16.09
N ILE A 215 -6.59 4.89 16.73
CA ILE A 215 -6.51 3.52 16.20
C ILE A 215 -6.95 2.57 17.30
N ALA A 216 -7.92 1.71 16.99
CA ALA A 216 -8.38 0.64 17.85
C ALA A 216 -8.27 -0.69 17.11
N GLU A 217 -7.50 -1.61 17.66
CA GLU A 217 -7.41 -2.98 17.16
C GLU A 217 -8.35 -3.88 17.96
N PHE A 218 -8.95 -4.86 17.28
CA PHE A 218 -9.86 -5.82 17.89
C PHE A 218 -9.85 -7.13 17.12
N ASP A 219 -10.20 -8.22 17.79
CA ASP A 219 -10.28 -9.54 17.19
C ASP A 219 -11.75 -9.96 17.03
N VAL A 220 -12.11 -10.38 15.83
CA VAL A 220 -13.39 -11.08 15.57
C VAL A 220 -13.14 -12.56 15.70
N THR A 221 -13.89 -13.23 16.59
CA THR A 221 -13.68 -14.65 16.90
C THR A 221 -14.82 -15.52 16.39
N THR A 222 -14.62 -16.85 16.38
CA THR A 222 -15.60 -17.81 15.84
C THR A 222 -16.91 -17.86 16.62
N ILE A 223 -16.91 -17.49 17.91
CA ILE A 223 -18.14 -17.40 18.71
C ILE A 223 -19.09 -16.34 18.12
N ASP A 224 -18.55 -15.27 17.52
CA ASP A 224 -19.34 -14.18 16.95
C ASP A 224 -19.97 -14.54 15.59
N LEU A 225 -19.42 -15.51 14.85
CA LEU A 225 -19.92 -15.91 13.54
C LEU A 225 -20.84 -17.13 13.57
N THR A 226 -20.80 -17.92 14.64
CA THR A 226 -21.54 -19.19 14.79
C THR A 226 -22.94 -19.02 15.40
N VAL A 227 -23.35 -17.79 15.69
CA VAL A 227 -24.69 -17.51 16.21
C VAL A 227 -25.70 -17.56 15.07
N ALA A 228 -26.69 -18.46 15.17
CA ALA A 228 -27.83 -18.49 14.25
C ALA A 228 -28.58 -17.15 14.29
N ASN A 229 -29.07 -16.69 13.13
CA ASN A 229 -29.82 -15.45 13.01
C ASN A 229 -31.13 -15.71 12.26
N GLY A 230 -32.25 -15.54 12.97
CA GLY A 230 -33.59 -15.88 12.50
C GLY A 230 -33.89 -17.39 12.56
N GLU A 231 -34.92 -17.83 11.83
CA GLU A 231 -35.46 -19.20 11.91
C GLU A 231 -34.81 -20.18 10.93
N ALA A 232 -33.81 -19.75 10.15
CA ALA A 232 -33.13 -20.61 9.20
C ALA A 232 -32.37 -21.75 9.88
N THR A 233 -32.43 -22.94 9.31
CA THR A 233 -31.70 -24.12 9.82
C THR A 233 -30.83 -24.76 8.76
N LEU A 234 -29.73 -25.37 9.19
CA LEU A 234 -28.78 -26.10 8.36
C LEU A 234 -28.58 -27.47 8.98
N LYS A 235 -28.68 -28.52 8.17
CA LYS A 235 -28.40 -29.90 8.55
C LYS A 235 -27.44 -30.51 7.55
N ILE A 236 -26.59 -31.43 8.02
CA ILE A 236 -25.60 -32.11 7.19
C ILE A 236 -25.80 -33.62 7.37
N ASN A 237 -26.00 -34.33 6.25
CA ASN A 237 -26.26 -35.77 6.18
C ASN A 237 -25.34 -36.47 5.18
N PRO A 238 -24.94 -37.73 5.37
CA PRO A 238 -25.06 -38.50 6.61
C PRO A 238 -24.18 -37.87 7.72
N GLY A 239 -24.19 -38.45 8.93
CA GLY A 239 -23.32 -38.06 10.05
C GLY A 239 -21.82 -38.12 9.70
N PRO A 240 -20.90 -38.18 10.69
CA PRO A 240 -19.46 -38.04 10.45
C PRO A 240 -18.99 -38.87 9.26
N ALA A 241 -18.54 -38.20 8.21
CA ALA A 241 -18.06 -38.86 7.01
C ALA A 241 -16.54 -38.82 6.96
N SER A 242 -15.97 -39.80 6.27
CA SER A 242 -14.54 -39.82 5.98
C SER A 242 -14.19 -38.84 4.88
N GLN A 243 -12.94 -38.36 4.84
CA GLN A 243 -12.39 -37.77 3.63
C GLN A 243 -12.64 -38.67 2.41
N ARG A 244 -12.66 -38.08 1.21
CA ARG A 244 -13.00 -38.74 -0.05
C ARG A 244 -14.44 -39.23 -0.12
N SER A 245 -15.36 -38.49 0.49
CA SER A 245 -16.79 -38.80 0.47
C SER A 245 -17.62 -37.56 0.14
N TYR A 246 -18.94 -37.74 0.06
CA TYR A 246 -19.88 -36.64 -0.13
C TYR A 246 -20.76 -36.48 1.11
N ALA A 247 -21.00 -35.23 1.49
CA ALA A 247 -22.02 -34.86 2.46
C ALA A 247 -23.10 -33.99 1.80
N VAL A 248 -24.32 -34.11 2.29
CA VAL A 248 -25.53 -33.45 1.83
C VAL A 248 -25.89 -32.36 2.82
N PHE A 249 -25.88 -31.13 2.34
CA PHE A 249 -26.22 -29.91 3.07
C PHE A 249 -27.67 -29.56 2.78
N ILE A 250 -28.46 -29.47 3.83
CA ILE A 250 -29.90 -29.21 3.76
C ILE A 250 -30.18 -27.93 4.52
N GLY A 251 -30.58 -26.88 3.81
CA GLY A 251 -31.00 -25.60 4.39
C GLY A 251 -32.51 -25.40 4.29
N THR A 252 -33.11 -24.86 5.34
CA THR A 252 -34.54 -24.47 5.38
C THR A 252 -34.69 -23.10 6.05
N GLY A 253 -35.81 -22.41 5.79
CA GLY A 253 -36.16 -21.15 6.44
C GLY A 253 -35.47 -19.91 5.84
N PHE A 254 -34.81 -20.06 4.69
CA PHE A 254 -34.30 -18.95 3.87
C PHE A 254 -35.44 -18.34 3.04
N ILE A 255 -35.23 -17.19 2.39
CA ILE A 255 -36.27 -16.63 1.49
C ILE A 255 -36.20 -17.27 0.10
N PRO A 256 -37.31 -17.39 -0.65
CA PRO A 256 -37.32 -18.02 -1.96
C PRO A 256 -36.35 -17.40 -2.97
N ASN A 257 -35.67 -18.25 -3.75
CA ASN A 257 -34.73 -17.87 -4.81
C ASN A 257 -33.53 -17.02 -4.36
N GLU A 258 -33.20 -16.97 -3.07
CA GLU A 258 -31.98 -16.30 -2.63
C GLU A 258 -30.73 -17.16 -2.80
N ILE A 259 -29.61 -16.48 -3.03
CA ILE A 259 -28.29 -17.09 -2.98
C ILE A 259 -27.89 -17.22 -1.51
N VAL A 260 -27.57 -18.45 -1.10
CA VAL A 260 -27.02 -18.78 0.19
C VAL A 260 -25.56 -19.16 0.01
N THR A 261 -24.65 -18.40 0.63
CA THR A 261 -23.23 -18.71 0.61
C THR A 261 -22.87 -19.61 1.79
N ILE A 262 -22.15 -20.70 1.52
CA ILE A 262 -21.73 -21.68 2.52
C ILE A 262 -20.23 -21.49 2.81
N TRP A 263 -19.91 -21.39 4.09
CA TRP A 263 -18.55 -21.34 4.61
C TRP A 263 -18.29 -22.52 5.54
N VAL A 264 -17.06 -23.00 5.58
CA VAL A 264 -16.59 -23.91 6.63
C VAL A 264 -15.58 -23.20 7.52
N THR A 265 -15.68 -23.45 8.82
CA THR A 265 -14.66 -23.10 9.82
C THR A 265 -13.94 -24.39 10.22
N LEU A 266 -12.65 -24.45 9.92
CA LEU A 266 -11.80 -25.61 10.18
C LEU A 266 -11.35 -25.67 11.66
N PRO A 267 -10.80 -26.82 12.12
CA PRO A 267 -10.34 -26.98 13.50
C PRO A 267 -9.26 -25.97 13.94
N ASP A 268 -8.49 -25.45 12.99
CA ASP A 268 -7.47 -24.41 13.20
C ASP A 268 -8.05 -22.98 13.19
N TYR A 269 -9.37 -22.86 13.18
CA TYR A 269 -10.15 -21.62 13.10
C TYR A 269 -10.03 -20.86 11.78
N SER A 270 -9.33 -21.39 10.79
CA SER A 270 -9.36 -20.83 9.44
C SER A 270 -10.74 -21.04 8.81
N THR A 271 -11.15 -20.10 7.95
CA THR A 271 -12.42 -20.19 7.23
C THR A 271 -12.17 -20.36 5.74
N ARG A 272 -13.03 -21.13 5.08
CA ARG A 272 -12.96 -21.39 3.64
C ARG A 272 -14.35 -21.31 3.03
N TRP A 273 -14.42 -20.63 1.89
CA TRP A 273 -15.62 -20.65 1.04
C TRP A 273 -15.79 -22.04 0.44
N ILE A 274 -16.99 -22.59 0.59
CA ILE A 274 -17.34 -23.93 0.10
C ILE A 274 -18.09 -23.84 -1.22
N GLY A 275 -18.99 -22.88 -1.34
CA GLY A 275 -19.84 -22.74 -2.51
C GLY A 275 -21.06 -21.88 -2.23
N ASP A 276 -21.73 -21.51 -3.31
CA ASP A 276 -23.01 -20.81 -3.28
C ASP A 276 -24.11 -21.76 -3.76
N VAL A 277 -25.27 -21.69 -3.11
CA VAL A 277 -26.46 -22.48 -3.47
C VAL A 277 -27.65 -21.54 -3.60
N THR A 278 -28.54 -21.81 -4.54
CA THR A 278 -29.79 -21.05 -4.68
C THR A 278 -30.91 -21.83 -4.02
N THR A 279 -31.69 -21.15 -3.20
CA THR A 279 -32.90 -21.73 -2.59
C THR A 279 -34.02 -21.84 -3.62
N ASP A 280 -34.89 -22.82 -3.43
CA ASP A 280 -36.07 -23.02 -4.26
C ASP A 280 -37.20 -22.03 -3.90
N ALA A 281 -38.37 -22.21 -4.51
CA ALA A 281 -39.55 -21.38 -4.27
C ALA A 281 -40.07 -21.40 -2.81
N ASN A 282 -39.62 -22.36 -1.99
CA ASN A 282 -39.99 -22.51 -0.59
C ASN A 282 -38.86 -22.08 0.36
N GLY A 283 -37.76 -21.51 -0.15
CA GLY A 283 -36.62 -21.14 0.70
C GLY A 283 -35.79 -22.34 1.16
N PHE A 284 -35.85 -23.45 0.42
CA PHE A 284 -35.13 -24.68 0.72
C PHE A 284 -33.95 -24.87 -0.23
N PHE A 285 -32.84 -25.42 0.25
CA PHE A 285 -31.79 -25.93 -0.63
C PHE A 285 -31.31 -27.31 -0.19
N ASN A 286 -30.85 -28.08 -1.17
CA ASN A 286 -30.20 -29.37 -0.97
C ASN A 286 -28.98 -29.46 -1.90
N ALA A 287 -27.78 -29.50 -1.31
CA ALA A 287 -26.53 -29.51 -2.04
C ALA A 287 -25.62 -30.65 -1.58
N SER A 288 -25.04 -31.37 -2.54
CA SER A 288 -24.03 -32.39 -2.25
C SER A 288 -22.64 -31.78 -2.42
N LEU A 289 -21.81 -31.92 -1.40
CA LEU A 289 -20.45 -31.41 -1.36
C LEU A 289 -19.44 -32.54 -1.17
N TYR A 290 -18.38 -32.51 -1.96
CA TYR A 290 -17.24 -33.42 -1.81
C TYR A 290 -16.33 -32.97 -0.65
N LEU A 291 -16.05 -33.89 0.27
CA LEU A 291 -15.16 -33.72 1.41
C LEU A 291 -13.76 -34.21 1.03
N SER A 292 -12.89 -33.28 0.66
CA SER A 292 -11.56 -33.58 0.11
C SER A 292 -10.60 -34.18 1.15
N GLU A 293 -9.74 -35.07 0.67
CA GLU A 293 -8.60 -35.64 1.41
C GLU A 293 -7.54 -34.62 1.85
N GLN A 294 -7.56 -33.43 1.26
CA GLN A 294 -6.65 -32.33 1.64
C GLN A 294 -7.17 -31.54 2.84
N GLU A 295 -8.42 -31.73 3.24
CA GLU A 295 -9.01 -30.99 4.36
C GLU A 295 -8.59 -31.58 5.70
N PRO A 296 -8.24 -30.74 6.70
CA PRO A 296 -7.88 -31.24 8.02
C PRO A 296 -9.06 -31.96 8.69
N VAL A 297 -8.80 -33.15 9.22
CA VAL A 297 -9.78 -33.93 9.98
C VAL A 297 -10.11 -33.26 11.31
N GLY A 298 -11.29 -33.55 11.87
CA GLY A 298 -11.72 -33.00 13.15
C GLY A 298 -13.06 -32.27 13.10
N GLN A 299 -13.42 -31.68 14.24
CA GLN A 299 -14.66 -30.92 14.40
C GLN A 299 -14.58 -29.59 13.65
N ARG A 300 -15.62 -29.28 12.90
CA ARG A 300 -15.78 -28.07 12.10
C ARG A 300 -17.20 -27.55 12.21
N SER A 301 -17.39 -26.28 11.88
CA SER A 301 -18.72 -25.69 11.73
C SER A 301 -18.92 -25.23 10.30
N TYR A 302 -20.12 -25.44 9.78
CA TYR A 302 -20.55 -24.88 8.52
C TYR A 302 -21.60 -23.82 8.77
N THR A 303 -21.47 -22.72 8.06
CA THR A 303 -22.36 -21.57 8.14
C THR A 303 -23.00 -21.34 6.79
N ALA A 304 -24.32 -21.34 6.74
CA ALA A 304 -25.10 -20.94 5.58
C ALA A 304 -25.64 -19.53 5.81
N TYR A 305 -25.33 -18.60 4.88
CA TYR A 305 -25.70 -17.20 4.97
C TYR A 305 -26.55 -16.78 3.75
N GLY A 306 -27.77 -16.33 4.00
CA GLY A 306 -28.64 -15.78 2.95
C GLY A 306 -28.16 -14.39 2.54
N ASN A 307 -27.71 -14.24 1.29
CA ASN A 307 -27.10 -13.00 0.81
C ASN A 307 -28.12 -11.85 0.67
N THR A 308 -29.41 -12.17 0.63
CA THR A 308 -30.48 -11.17 0.57
C THR A 308 -31.16 -11.01 1.93
N SER A 309 -31.54 -12.12 2.57
CA SER A 309 -32.27 -12.10 3.84
C SER A 309 -31.40 -11.76 5.05
N GLY A 310 -30.09 -12.00 4.96
CA GLY A 310 -29.16 -11.92 6.09
C GLY A 310 -29.34 -13.04 7.13
N LEU A 311 -30.24 -14.01 6.86
CA LEU A 311 -30.49 -15.14 7.75
C LEU A 311 -29.28 -16.05 7.82
N ARG A 312 -29.09 -16.66 9.00
CA ARG A 312 -27.94 -17.54 9.25
C ARG A 312 -28.35 -18.83 9.91
N ALA A 313 -27.87 -19.92 9.34
CA ALA A 313 -27.97 -21.23 9.92
C ALA A 313 -26.57 -21.85 10.09
N VAL A 314 -26.37 -22.59 11.17
CA VAL A 314 -25.09 -23.21 11.50
C VAL A 314 -25.30 -24.69 11.80
N ALA A 315 -24.38 -25.52 11.28
CA ALA A 315 -24.32 -26.94 11.58
C ALA A 315 -22.90 -27.32 11.97
N THR A 316 -22.75 -28.14 13.00
CA THR A 316 -21.46 -28.75 13.34
C THR A 316 -21.32 -30.08 12.63
N TYR A 317 -20.08 -30.41 12.26
CA TYR A 317 -19.77 -31.65 11.58
C TYR A 317 -18.38 -32.13 11.99
N THR A 318 -18.15 -33.45 11.95
CA THR A 318 -16.83 -34.03 12.23
C THR A 318 -16.36 -34.76 10.99
N LEU A 319 -15.26 -34.29 10.39
CA LEU A 319 -14.61 -35.02 9.28
C LEU A 319 -13.65 -36.05 9.86
N GLN A 320 -13.77 -37.29 9.41
CA GLN A 320 -12.88 -38.38 9.78
C GLN A 320 -11.82 -38.62 8.68
N PRO A 321 -10.68 -39.25 9.01
CA PRO A 321 -9.72 -39.68 8.00
C PRO A 321 -10.37 -40.58 6.94
N GLY A 322 -9.91 -40.43 5.70
CA GLY A 322 -10.24 -41.35 4.60
C GLY A 322 -9.67 -42.74 4.87
N THR A 323 -10.45 -43.80 4.64
CA THR A 323 -9.85 -45.15 4.58
C THR A 323 -9.02 -45.21 3.31
N GLY A 324 -7.70 -45.20 3.44
CA GLY A 324 -6.78 -45.23 2.31
C GLY A 324 -7.01 -46.45 1.43
N GLN A 325 -7.57 -46.23 0.24
CA GLN A 325 -7.50 -47.10 -0.93
C GLN A 325 -7.03 -46.25 -2.11
#